data_AF-A0A1H2XN85-F1
#
_entry.id   AF-A0A1H2XN85-F1
#
_cell.length_a   1.000
_cell.length_b   1.000
_cell.length_c   1.000
_cell.angle_alpha   90.00
_cell.angle_beta   90.00
_cell.angle_gamma   90.00
#
_symmetry.space_group_name_H-M   'P 1'
#
loop_
_entity.id
_entity.type
_entity.pdbx_description
1 polymer ?
#
loop_
_entity_poly.entity_id
_entity_poly.type
_entity_poly.pdbx_seq_one_letter_code
_entity_poly.pdbx_strand_id
1 'polypeptide(L)'
;MDEIRENAQRILEEYGDMLFRYAYVYLKEREGAEDIVQEVLVRYLKKAPVFESLEHEKAWLLRVTSNLCKNQIAYNRLRTGEELREELIARECEDYSVVWDAVSDLPDKYRRVIHLYYQEGYSSREIAEILGQRESTVRSLLRRGRQKLKAVLKEVYDFA
;
A
#
# COMPACT_ATOMS: atom_id res chain seq x y z
N MET A 1 -29.84 -6.30 -6.23
CA MET A 1 -29.11 -6.13 -4.95
C MET A 1 -28.14 -7.27 -4.72
N ASP A 2 -28.48 -8.49 -5.14
CA ASP A 2 -27.64 -9.68 -4.92
C ASP A 2 -26.32 -9.63 -5.71
N GLU A 3 -26.34 -9.25 -6.98
CA GLU A 3 -25.12 -9.13 -7.82
C GLU A 3 -24.10 -8.10 -7.29
N ILE A 4 -24.55 -7.03 -6.64
CA ILE A 4 -23.67 -6.03 -6.01
C ILE A 4 -22.98 -6.64 -4.77
N ARG A 5 -23.74 -7.41 -3.99
CA ARG A 5 -23.21 -8.08 -2.78
C ARG A 5 -22.24 -9.20 -3.15
N GLU A 6 -22.57 -9.99 -4.16
CA GLU A 6 -21.71 -11.07 -4.67
C GLU A 6 -20.39 -10.51 -5.22
N ASN A 7 -20.43 -9.42 -5.97
CA ASN A 7 -19.20 -8.77 -6.46
C ASN A 7 -18.34 -8.19 -5.33
N ALA A 8 -18.96 -7.56 -4.32
CA ALA A 8 -18.23 -7.04 -3.16
C ALA A 8 -17.55 -8.17 -2.37
N GLN A 9 -18.28 -9.27 -2.17
CA GLN A 9 -17.80 -10.45 -1.47
C GLN A 9 -16.62 -11.07 -2.21
N ARG A 10 -16.72 -11.28 -3.54
CA ARG A 10 -15.61 -11.81 -4.33
C ARG A 10 -14.34 -10.97 -4.19
N ILE A 11 -14.45 -9.64 -4.34
CA ILE A 11 -13.28 -8.76 -4.23
C ILE A 11 -12.67 -8.83 -2.83
N LEU A 12 -13.51 -8.89 -1.80
CA LEU A 12 -13.03 -9.01 -0.42
C LEU A 12 -12.32 -10.35 -0.19
N GLU A 13 -12.89 -11.46 -0.68
CA GLU A 13 -12.30 -12.80 -0.54
C GLU A 13 -11.01 -12.97 -1.36
N GLU A 14 -10.96 -12.45 -2.58
CA GLU A 14 -9.81 -12.62 -3.48
C GLU A 14 -8.67 -11.61 -3.20
N TYR A 15 -9.03 -10.37 -2.85
CA TYR A 15 -8.07 -9.27 -2.78
C TYR A 15 -8.00 -8.58 -1.42
N GLY A 16 -8.95 -8.83 -0.51
CA GLY A 16 -9.05 -8.13 0.78
C GLY A 16 -7.75 -8.14 1.57
N ASP A 17 -7.14 -9.31 1.76
CA ASP A 17 -5.86 -9.43 2.48
C ASP A 17 -4.71 -8.70 1.79
N MET A 18 -4.66 -8.72 0.47
CA MET A 18 -3.61 -8.02 -0.29
C MET A 18 -3.78 -6.50 -0.21
N LEU A 19 -5.02 -6.00 -0.32
CA LEU A 19 -5.31 -4.58 -0.20
C LEU A 19 -5.10 -4.08 1.23
N PHE A 20 -5.53 -4.85 2.23
CA PHE A 20 -5.30 -4.57 3.64
C PHE A 20 -3.81 -4.52 3.92
N ARG A 21 -3.06 -5.54 3.47
CA ARG A 21 -1.62 -5.59 3.70
C ARG A 21 -0.89 -4.39 3.09
N TYR A 22 -1.22 -4.10 1.84
CA TYR A 22 -0.69 -2.93 1.16
C TYR A 22 -1.00 -1.63 1.90
N ALA A 23 -2.24 -1.43 2.36
CA ALA A 23 -2.64 -0.24 3.09
C ALA A 23 -1.99 -0.16 4.47
N TYR A 24 -1.87 -1.28 5.18
CA TYR A 24 -1.26 -1.35 6.51
C TYR A 24 0.22 -0.98 6.47
N VAL A 25 0.98 -1.53 5.52
CA VAL A 25 2.38 -1.14 5.32
C VAL A 25 2.49 0.37 5.14
N TYR A 26 1.51 1.03 4.53
CA TYR A 26 1.50 2.47 4.30
C TYR A 26 1.06 3.33 5.48
N LEU A 27 0.06 2.89 6.23
CA LEU A 27 -0.54 3.69 7.28
C LEU A 27 0.01 3.35 8.68
N LYS A 28 0.50 2.13 8.88
CA LYS A 28 0.87 1.55 10.18
C LYS A 28 -0.27 1.58 11.21
N GLU A 29 -1.51 1.67 10.74
CA GLU A 29 -2.70 1.78 11.56
C GLU A 29 -3.72 0.80 11.00
N ARG A 30 -4.15 -0.15 11.83
CA ARG A 30 -5.08 -1.19 11.42
C ARG A 30 -6.43 -0.61 10.96
N GLU A 31 -7.01 0.26 11.79
CA GLU A 31 -8.31 0.90 11.50
C GLU A 31 -8.23 1.69 10.19
N GLY A 32 -7.18 2.50 10.02
CA GLY A 32 -6.93 3.21 8.78
C GLY A 32 -6.77 2.29 7.56
N ALA A 33 -6.13 1.14 7.70
CA ALA A 33 -6.01 0.17 6.62
C ALA A 33 -7.34 -0.50 6.26
N GLU A 34 -8.15 -0.86 7.26
CA GLU A 34 -9.51 -1.39 7.07
C GLU A 34 -10.42 -0.39 6.36
N ASP A 35 -10.36 0.89 6.76
CA ASP A 35 -11.11 1.99 6.12
C ASP A 35 -10.73 2.16 4.65
N ILE A 36 -9.43 2.04 4.32
CA ILE A 36 -8.97 2.09 2.93
C ILE A 36 -9.57 0.94 2.12
N VAL A 37 -9.56 -0.29 2.64
CA VAL A 37 -10.13 -1.45 1.94
C VAL A 37 -11.63 -1.25 1.69
N GLN A 38 -12.36 -0.78 2.70
CA GLN A 38 -13.78 -0.47 2.56
C GLN A 38 -14.03 0.59 1.48
N GLU A 39 -13.26 1.67 1.48
CA GLU A 39 -13.37 2.74 0.48
C GLU A 39 -13.00 2.25 -0.94
N VAL A 40 -12.04 1.33 -1.08
CA VAL A 40 -11.74 0.67 -2.37
C VAL A 40 -12.95 -0.11 -2.86
N LEU A 41 -13.58 -0.92 -2.00
CA LEU A 41 -14.79 -1.69 -2.35
C LEU A 41 -15.93 -0.76 -2.76
N VAL A 42 -16.17 0.31 -2.01
CA VAL A 42 -17.19 1.31 -2.35
C VAL A 42 -16.93 1.93 -3.72
N ARG A 43 -15.67 2.26 -4.04
CA ARG A 43 -15.28 2.79 -5.36
C ARG A 43 -15.42 1.78 -6.47
N TYR A 44 -15.07 0.52 -6.20
CA TYR A 44 -15.23 -0.59 -7.14
C TYR A 44 -16.70 -0.74 -7.52
N LEU A 45 -17.59 -0.85 -6.53
CA LEU A 45 -19.02 -1.03 -6.75
C LEU A 45 -19.69 0.18 -7.42
N LYS A 46 -19.28 1.41 -7.08
CA LYS A 46 -19.83 2.63 -7.69
C LYS A 46 -19.37 2.85 -9.13
N LYS A 47 -18.10 2.54 -9.43
CA LYS A 47 -17.55 2.74 -10.77
C LYS A 47 -17.85 1.59 -11.72
N ALA A 48 -18.03 0.38 -11.20
CA ALA A 48 -18.23 -0.86 -11.95
C ALA A 48 -17.33 -0.93 -13.22
N PRO A 49 -16.01 -0.81 -13.06
CA PRO A 49 -15.08 -0.85 -14.18
C PRO A 49 -15.14 -2.20 -14.91
N VAL A 50 -14.99 -2.16 -16.23
CA VAL A 50 -14.82 -3.36 -17.04
C VAL A 50 -13.33 -3.68 -17.13
N PHE A 51 -12.95 -4.90 -16.77
CA PHE A 51 -11.57 -5.36 -16.83
C PHE A 51 -11.38 -6.38 -17.95
N GLU A 52 -10.19 -6.35 -18.54
CA GLU A 52 -9.78 -7.25 -19.62
C GLU A 52 -9.20 -8.56 -19.07
N SER A 53 -8.80 -8.58 -17.79
CA SER A 53 -8.24 -9.74 -17.09
C SER A 53 -8.25 -9.52 -15.58
N LEU A 54 -8.03 -10.60 -14.82
CA LEU A 54 -7.82 -10.53 -13.37
C LEU A 54 -6.60 -9.68 -13.01
N GLU A 55 -5.56 -9.68 -13.85
CA GLU A 55 -4.38 -8.84 -13.62
C GLU A 55 -4.69 -7.35 -13.79
N HIS A 56 -5.52 -6.99 -14.78
CA HIS A 56 -5.99 -5.62 -14.95
C HIS A 56 -6.84 -5.19 -13.73
N GLU A 57 -7.70 -6.08 -13.23
CA GLU A 57 -8.50 -5.84 -12.01
C GLU A 57 -7.60 -5.61 -10.78
N LYS A 58 -6.64 -6.51 -10.54
CA LYS A 58 -5.66 -6.42 -9.45
C LYS A 58 -4.89 -5.09 -9.50
N ALA A 59 -4.35 -4.75 -10.68
CA ALA A 59 -3.61 -3.51 -10.90
C ALA A 59 -4.47 -2.26 -10.65
N TRP A 60 -5.76 -2.31 -11.02
CA TRP A 60 -6.70 -1.22 -10.75
C TRP A 60 -6.96 -1.06 -9.25
N LEU A 61 -7.22 -2.16 -8.53
CA LEU A 61 -7.45 -2.13 -7.09
C LEU A 61 -6.23 -1.55 -6.36
N LEU A 62 -5.03 -2.04 -6.65
CA LEU A 62 -3.78 -1.52 -6.09
C LEU A 62 -3.54 -0.05 -6.40
N ARG A 63 -3.90 0.42 -7.60
CA ARG A 63 -3.83 1.85 -7.95
C ARG A 63 -4.77 2.67 -7.06
N VAL A 64 -6.01 2.22 -6.87
CA VAL A 64 -6.98 2.93 -6.03
C VAL A 64 -6.51 2.96 -4.58
N THR A 65 -6.10 1.82 -4.02
CA THR A 65 -5.55 1.71 -2.66
C THR A 65 -4.36 2.66 -2.47
N SER A 66 -3.40 2.64 -3.41
CA SER A 66 -2.21 3.48 -3.32
C SER A 66 -2.51 4.97 -3.33
N ASN A 67 -3.53 5.39 -4.09
CA ASN A 67 -3.97 6.78 -4.12
C ASN A 67 -4.70 7.19 -2.83
N LEU A 68 -5.53 6.31 -2.29
CA LEU A 68 -6.22 6.52 -1.02
C LEU A 68 -5.23 6.66 0.13
N CYS A 69 -4.27 5.73 0.27
CA CYS A 69 -3.23 5.82 1.31
C CYS A 69 -2.42 7.11 1.18
N LYS A 70 -2.03 7.50 -0.05
CA LYS A 70 -1.31 8.77 -0.29
C LYS A 70 -2.12 9.97 0.19
N ASN A 71 -3.42 9.99 -0.09
CA ASN A 71 -4.31 11.08 0.32
C ASN A 71 -4.49 11.11 1.84
N GLN A 72 -4.66 9.95 2.48
CA GLN A 72 -4.79 9.86 3.94
C GLN A 72 -3.53 10.37 4.64
N ILE A 73 -2.33 9.99 4.18
CA ILE A 73 -1.07 10.49 4.73
C ILE A 73 -0.95 12.01 4.55
N ALA A 74 -1.34 12.53 3.38
CA ALA A 74 -1.32 13.98 3.13
C ALA A 74 -2.31 14.72 4.04
N TYR A 75 -3.52 14.17 4.21
CA TYR A 75 -4.54 14.70 5.11
C TYR A 75 -4.07 14.70 6.57
N ASN A 76 -3.52 13.57 7.03
CA ASN A 76 -2.95 13.45 8.37
C ASN A 76 -1.83 14.49 8.58
N ARG A 77 -0.91 14.65 7.63
CA ARG A 77 0.15 15.68 7.73
C ARG A 77 -0.37 17.10 7.86
N LEU A 78 -1.49 17.42 7.22
CA LEU A 78 -2.14 18.74 7.35
C LEU A 78 -2.83 18.90 8.71
N ARG A 79 -3.50 17.84 9.19
CA ARG A 79 -4.22 17.83 10.47
C ARG A 79 -3.27 17.84 11.68
N THR A 80 -2.19 17.09 11.61
CA THR A 80 -1.13 16.99 12.63
C THR A 80 -0.11 18.14 12.51
N GLY A 81 -0.33 19.09 11.61
CA GLY A 81 0.52 20.27 11.42
C GLY A 81 0.56 21.21 12.64
N GLU A 82 -0.33 21.03 13.63
CA GLU A 82 -0.37 21.83 14.86
C GLU A 82 0.09 21.08 16.12
N GLU A 83 -0.08 19.76 16.26
CA GLU A 83 0.30 19.04 17.48
C GLU A 83 0.77 17.61 17.18
N LEU A 84 1.94 17.24 17.71
CA LEU A 84 2.47 15.88 17.90
C LEU A 84 2.99 15.14 16.65
N ARG A 85 4.29 15.34 16.40
CA ARG A 85 5.02 14.69 15.30
C ARG A 85 5.48 13.25 15.59
N GLU A 86 5.15 12.66 16.74
CA GLU A 86 5.83 11.42 17.18
C GLU A 86 4.96 10.30 17.78
N GLU A 87 3.65 10.47 17.93
CA GLU A 87 2.78 9.38 18.43
C GLU A 87 1.73 8.96 17.39
N LEU A 88 2.17 8.41 16.26
CA LEU A 88 1.30 7.44 15.58
C LEU A 88 1.57 6.08 16.21
N ILE A 89 0.68 5.74 17.14
CA ILE A 89 0.58 4.48 17.87
C ILE A 89 0.80 3.33 16.89
N ALA A 90 1.95 2.67 17.02
CA ALA A 90 2.15 1.34 16.45
C ALA A 90 1.23 0.38 17.22
N ARG A 91 0.04 0.13 16.67
CA ARG A 91 -0.71 -1.08 17.05
C ARG A 91 -0.13 -2.21 16.22
N GLU A 92 0.59 -3.10 16.91
CA GLU A 92 1.14 -4.33 16.37
C GLU A 92 0.03 -5.10 15.63
N CYS A 93 0.26 -5.37 14.35
CA CYS A 93 -0.36 -6.51 13.70
C CYS A 93 0.64 -7.64 13.87
N GLU A 94 0.39 -8.56 14.81
CA GLU A 94 1.31 -9.66 15.20
C GLU A 94 1.74 -10.54 14.00
N ASP A 95 1.02 -10.48 12.89
CA ASP A 95 1.26 -11.28 11.67
C ASP A 95 2.24 -10.64 10.65
N TYR A 96 2.80 -9.47 10.94
CA TYR A 96 3.71 -8.81 10.00
C TYR A 96 5.17 -9.20 10.22
N SER A 97 5.85 -9.66 9.16
CA SER A 97 7.27 -10.01 9.25
C SER A 97 8.11 -8.76 9.52
N VAL A 98 9.17 -8.89 10.34
CA VAL A 98 10.18 -7.85 10.65
C VAL A 98 10.65 -7.06 9.41
N VAL A 99 10.74 -7.72 8.25
CA VAL A 99 11.13 -7.09 6.98
C VAL A 99 10.15 -6.01 6.54
N TRP A 100 8.85 -6.26 6.70
CA TRP A 100 7.79 -5.35 6.27
C TRP A 100 7.56 -4.20 7.26
N ASP A 101 7.91 -4.37 8.53
CA ASP A 101 8.00 -3.25 9.48
C ASP A 101 9.09 -2.27 9.07
N ALA A 102 10.28 -2.80 8.73
CA ALA A 102 11.39 -1.98 8.23
C ALA A 102 11.04 -1.27 6.91
N VAL A 103 10.26 -1.92 6.03
CA VAL A 103 9.72 -1.27 4.82
C VAL A 103 8.73 -0.16 5.21
N SER A 104 7.94 -0.38 6.24
CA SER A 104 6.98 0.59 6.76
C SER A 104 7.66 1.81 7.39
N ASP A 105 8.94 1.77 7.76
CA ASP A 105 9.70 2.96 8.19
C ASP A 105 10.23 3.80 7.02
N LEU A 106 10.18 3.29 5.80
CA LEU A 106 10.65 4.05 4.65
C LEU A 106 9.70 5.22 4.34
N PRO A 107 10.24 6.36 3.86
CA PRO A 107 9.41 7.42 3.30
C PRO A 107 8.44 6.90 2.24
N ASP A 108 7.20 7.42 2.24
CA ASP A 108 6.06 6.85 1.51
C ASP A 108 6.41 6.48 0.07
N LYS A 109 7.10 7.37 -0.66
CA LYS A 109 7.46 7.18 -2.08
C LYS A 109 8.31 5.93 -2.35
N TYR A 110 9.11 5.47 -1.40
CA TYR A 110 9.93 4.27 -1.54
C TYR A 110 9.17 3.02 -1.14
N ARG A 111 8.42 3.11 -0.05
CA ARG A 111 7.56 2.04 0.45
C ARG A 111 6.63 1.50 -0.63
N ARG A 112 6.02 2.43 -1.38
CA ARG A 112 5.14 2.15 -2.52
C ARG A 112 5.72 1.16 -3.52
N VAL A 113 6.87 1.52 -4.07
CA VAL A 113 7.49 0.76 -5.14
C VAL A 113 8.10 -0.54 -4.62
N ILE A 114 8.59 -0.56 -3.37
CA ILE A 114 9.15 -1.77 -2.77
C ILE A 114 8.08 -2.82 -2.55
N HIS A 115 6.92 -2.44 -1.99
CA HIS A 115 5.85 -3.39 -1.76
C HIS A 115 5.32 -3.97 -3.08
N LEU A 116 5.04 -3.12 -4.08
CA LEU A 116 4.57 -3.60 -5.39
C LEU A 116 5.59 -4.52 -6.08
N TYR A 117 6.88 -4.27 -5.90
CA TYR A 117 7.91 -5.10 -6.53
C TYR A 117 8.13 -6.43 -5.82
N TYR A 118 8.31 -6.41 -4.50
CA TYR A 118 8.72 -7.60 -3.75
C TYR A 118 7.56 -8.42 -3.20
N GLN A 119 6.46 -7.78 -2.80
CA GLN A 119 5.29 -8.51 -2.27
C GLN A 119 4.33 -8.91 -3.38
N GLU A 120 4.11 -8.02 -4.35
CA GLU A 120 3.12 -8.23 -5.41
C GLU A 120 3.71 -8.76 -6.73
N GLY A 121 5.04 -8.72 -6.89
CA GLY A 121 5.74 -9.30 -8.05
C GLY A 121 5.77 -8.42 -9.31
N TYR A 122 5.35 -7.17 -9.24
CA TYR A 122 5.29 -6.30 -10.43
C TYR A 122 6.67 -5.83 -10.90
N SER A 123 6.85 -5.78 -12.21
CA SER A 123 8.01 -5.16 -12.85
C SER A 123 8.01 -3.64 -12.68
N SER A 124 9.16 -2.98 -12.92
CA SER A 124 9.23 -1.52 -12.88
C SER A 124 8.28 -0.82 -13.86
N ARG A 125 7.99 -1.48 -14.99
CA ARG A 125 7.06 -0.99 -16.01
C ARG A 125 5.62 -1.04 -15.52
N GLU A 126 5.17 -2.18 -15.02
CA GLU A 126 3.81 -2.34 -14.50
C GLU A 126 3.56 -1.44 -13.29
N ILE A 127 4.55 -1.31 -12.39
CA ILE A 127 4.48 -0.37 -11.28
C ILE A 127 4.32 1.08 -11.78
N ALA A 128 5.01 1.46 -12.85
CA ALA A 128 4.87 2.79 -13.44
C ALA A 128 3.45 3.02 -13.96
N GLU A 129 2.85 2.01 -14.59
CA GLU A 129 1.46 2.06 -15.04
C GLU A 129 0.50 2.14 -13.85
N ILE A 130 0.65 1.28 -12.83
CA ILE A 130 -0.17 1.28 -11.59
C ILE A 130 -0.12 2.66 -10.92
N LEU A 131 1.08 3.21 -10.73
CA LEU A 131 1.28 4.46 -9.98
C LEU A 131 1.13 5.73 -10.81
N GLY A 132 0.96 5.63 -12.15
CA GLY A 132 0.92 6.79 -13.04
C GLY A 132 2.24 7.58 -13.07
N GLN A 133 3.38 6.87 -13.08
CA GLN A 133 4.72 7.44 -13.06
C GLN A 133 5.55 7.00 -14.27
N ARG A 134 6.69 7.67 -14.51
CA ARG A 134 7.67 7.18 -15.51
C ARG A 134 8.40 5.96 -14.96
N GLU A 135 8.65 4.96 -15.80
CA GLU A 135 9.41 3.77 -15.40
C GLU A 135 10.79 4.12 -14.83
N SER A 136 11.49 5.10 -15.41
CA SER A 136 12.78 5.59 -14.91
C SER A 136 12.69 6.15 -13.48
N THR A 137 11.56 6.78 -13.13
CA THR A 137 11.27 7.23 -11.77
C THR A 137 11.10 6.04 -10.84
N VAL A 138 10.33 5.03 -11.24
CA VAL A 138 10.13 3.81 -10.45
C VAL A 138 11.46 3.08 -10.19
N ARG A 139 12.29 2.89 -11.22
CA ARG A 139 13.62 2.27 -11.07
C ARG A 139 14.51 3.07 -10.10
N SER A 140 14.46 4.39 -10.17
CA SER A 140 15.20 5.28 -9.27
C SER A 140 14.70 5.20 -7.83
N LEU A 141 13.38 5.16 -7.63
CA LEU A 141 12.75 4.98 -6.31
C LEU A 141 13.10 3.61 -5.72
N LEU A 142 13.02 2.54 -6.50
CA LEU A 142 13.40 1.18 -6.08
C LEU A 142 14.87 1.13 -5.64
N ARG A 143 15.78 1.72 -6.43
CA ARG A 143 17.21 1.77 -6.07
C ARG A 143 17.43 2.50 -4.74
N ARG A 144 16.87 3.69 -4.57
CA ARG A 144 17.03 4.50 -3.35
C ARG A 144 16.33 3.85 -2.15
N GLY A 145 15.17 3.25 -2.37
CA GLY A 145 14.44 2.50 -1.36
C GLY A 145 15.25 1.32 -0.83
N ARG A 146 15.82 0.50 -1.73
CA ARG A 146 16.71 -0.61 -1.35
C ARG A 146 17.93 -0.15 -0.55
N GLN A 147 18.53 0.97 -0.92
CA GLN A 147 19.67 1.53 -0.18
C GLN A 147 19.28 1.92 1.24
N LYS A 148 18.10 2.52 1.43
CA LYS A 148 17.57 2.86 2.75
C LYS A 148 17.22 1.62 3.56
N LEU A 149 16.54 0.65 2.95
CA LEU A 149 16.18 -0.60 3.61
C LEU A 149 17.42 -1.37 4.06
N LYS A 150 18.48 -1.38 3.24
CA LYS A 150 19.78 -1.97 3.61
C LYS A 150 20.37 -1.31 4.86
N ALA A 151 20.25 0.01 5.01
CA ALA A 151 20.74 0.70 6.20
C ALA A 151 19.95 0.30 7.45
N VAL A 152 18.61 0.31 7.36
CA VAL A 152 17.72 -0.08 8.47
C VAL A 152 17.95 -1.53 8.88
N LEU A 153 17.96 -2.46 7.92
CA LEU A 153 18.15 -3.88 8.22
C LEU A 153 19.57 -4.17 8.74
N LYS A 154 20.60 -3.48 8.24
CA LYS A 154 21.95 -3.64 8.76
C LYS A 154 22.03 -3.26 10.23
N GLU A 155 21.37 -2.20 10.66
CA GLU A 155 21.27 -1.88 12.09
C GLU A 155 20.57 -3.00 12.86
N VAL A 156 19.42 -3.47 12.40
CA VAL A 156 18.67 -4.56 13.09
C VAL A 156 19.48 -5.85 13.23
N TYR A 157 20.24 -6.25 12.19
CA TYR A 157 21.03 -7.50 12.20
C TYR A 157 22.43 -7.36 12.79
N ASP A 158 23.04 -6.16 12.82
CA ASP A 158 24.36 -5.95 13.45
C ASP A 158 24.23 -5.77 14.99
N PHE A 159 23.02 -5.57 15.51
CA PHE A 159 22.71 -5.51 16.95
C PHE A 159 21.97 -6.75 17.49
N ALA A 160 21.76 -7.79 16.67
CA ALA A 160 21.19 -9.09 17.05
C ALA A 160 22.28 -10.17 17.17
#